data_AF-A0A2R8AJT2-F1
#
_entry.id   AF-A0A2R8AJT2-F1
#
_cell.length_a   1.000
_cell.length_b   1.000
_cell.length_c   1.000
_cell.angle_alpha   90.00
_cell.angle_beta   90.00
_cell.angle_gamma   90.00
#
_symmetry.space_group_name_H-M   'P 1'
#
loop_
_entity.id
_entity.type
_entity.pdbx_description
1 polymer ?
#
loop_
_entity_poly.entity_id
_entity_poly.type
_entity_poly.pdbx_seq_one_letter_code
_entity_poly.pdbx_strand_id
1 'polypeptide(L)'
;MSCSDFEQLDEKQLADLRLDVVASLFVCGTLDCLEIGQRLVEAGFSGRYYVLIPELPDPQIIVDEITQSCPSIDIQVVTNPLLI
;
A
#
# COMPACT_ATOMS: atom_id res chain seq x y z
N MET A 1 -3.51 11.33 -0.53
CA MET A 1 -4.24 10.67 -1.62
C MET A 1 -5.54 10.16 -1.07
N SER A 2 -6.65 10.43 -1.78
CA SER A 2 -7.94 9.81 -1.52
C SER A 2 -7.93 8.36 -2.02
N CYS A 3 -8.86 7.51 -1.57
CA CYS A 3 -8.93 6.14 -2.08
C CYS A 3 -9.16 6.06 -3.60
N SER A 4 -9.86 7.05 -4.16
CA SER A 4 -10.10 7.16 -5.60
C SER A 4 -8.83 7.46 -6.39
N ASP A 5 -7.80 8.02 -5.76
CA ASP A 5 -6.52 8.31 -6.42
C ASP A 5 -5.76 7.00 -6.70
N PHE A 6 -5.88 6.00 -5.81
CA PHE A 6 -5.31 4.66 -6.01
C PHE A 6 -6.04 3.85 -7.10
N GLU A 7 -7.32 4.14 -7.33
CA GLU A 7 -8.12 3.54 -8.39
C GLU A 7 -7.69 4.02 -9.79
N GLN A 8 -7.10 5.21 -9.87
CA GLN A 8 -6.70 5.85 -11.13
C GLN A 8 -5.17 5.90 -11.30
N LEU A 9 -4.43 5.24 -10.41
CA LEU A 9 -2.97 5.25 -10.40
C LEU A 9 -2.44 4.64 -11.71
N ASP A 10 -1.79 5.46 -12.53
CA ASP A 10 -1.14 5.05 -13.78
C ASP A 10 0.39 5.12 -13.62
N GLU A 11 1.11 4.22 -14.28
CA GLU A 11 2.57 4.08 -14.24
C GLU A 11 3.27 5.42 -14.53
N LYS A 12 2.75 6.16 -15.51
CA LYS A 12 3.29 7.48 -15.88
C LYS A 12 3.18 8.51 -14.77
N GLN A 13 2.06 8.53 -14.04
CA GLN A 13 1.86 9.49 -12.97
C GLN A 13 2.80 9.22 -11.80
N LEU A 14 3.04 7.95 -11.49
CA LEU A 14 3.95 7.57 -10.40
C LEU A 14 5.40 7.92 -10.72
N ALA A 15 5.83 7.66 -11.96
CA ALA A 15 7.17 7.98 -12.43
C ALA A 15 7.44 9.50 -12.41
N ASP A 16 6.45 10.31 -12.80
CA ASP A 16 6.56 11.78 -12.81
C ASP A 16 6.60 12.37 -11.39
N LEU A 17 5.91 11.75 -10.43
CA LEU A 17 5.82 12.25 -9.06
C LEU A 17 7.03 11.90 -8.18
N ARG A 18 7.87 10.93 -8.58
CA ARG A 18 9.05 10.46 -7.82
C ARG A 18 8.75 10.26 -6.34
N LEU A 19 7.72 9.47 -6.05
CA LEU A 19 7.29 9.23 -4.68
C LEU A 19 8.31 8.36 -3.94
N ASP A 20 8.82 8.84 -2.82
CA ASP A 20 9.66 8.04 -1.91
C ASP A 20 8.81 7.21 -0.95
N VAL A 21 7.57 7.66 -0.68
CA VAL A 21 6.67 7.07 0.30
C VAL A 21 5.24 7.10 -0.22
N VAL A 22 4.57 5.95 -0.13
CA VAL A 22 3.13 5.80 -0.31
C VAL A 22 2.54 5.24 0.98
N ALA A 23 1.42 5.80 1.42
CA ALA A 23 0.69 5.29 2.57
C ALA A 23 -0.78 5.11 2.24
N SER A 24 -1.37 3.98 2.64
CA SER A 24 -2.79 3.68 2.47
C SER A 24 -3.37 3.05 3.73
N LEU A 25 -4.70 3.01 3.82
CA LEU A 25 -5.40 2.17 4.78
C LEU A 25 -5.38 0.71 4.33
N PHE A 26 -5.61 -0.21 5.26
CA PHE A 26 -5.77 -1.64 4.99
C PHE A 26 -6.83 -1.90 3.90
N VAL A 27 -7.94 -1.14 3.99
CA VAL A 27 -8.98 -1.09 2.97
C VAL A 27 -9.19 0.37 2.61
N CYS A 28 -9.07 0.70 1.33
CA CYS A 28 -9.27 2.05 0.83
C CYS A 28 -10.33 2.03 -0.28
N GLY A 29 -11.58 2.32 0.09
CA GLY A 29 -12.70 2.30 -0.87
C GLY A 29 -13.01 0.88 -1.32
N THR A 30 -12.83 0.59 -2.61
CA THR A 30 -13.04 -0.74 -3.18
C THR A 30 -11.78 -1.61 -3.22
N LEU A 31 -10.61 -1.03 -2.94
CA LEU A 31 -9.32 -1.70 -3.01
C LEU A 31 -8.84 -2.09 -1.61
N ASP A 32 -8.16 -3.23 -1.52
CA ASP A 32 -7.35 -3.57 -0.37
C ASP A 32 -5.89 -3.16 -0.56
N CYS A 33 -5.13 -3.22 0.53
CA CYS A 33 -3.71 -2.87 0.51
C CYS A 33 -2.85 -3.77 -0.40
N LEU A 34 -3.32 -4.97 -0.73
CA LEU A 34 -2.62 -5.89 -1.62
C LEU A 34 -2.77 -5.45 -3.08
N GLU A 35 -4.00 -5.12 -3.50
CA GLU A 35 -4.27 -4.57 -4.84
C GLU A 35 -3.52 -3.25 -5.06
N ILE A 36 -3.46 -2.40 -4.04
CA ILE A 36 -2.65 -1.16 -4.09
C ILE A 36 -1.16 -1.52 -4.25
N GLY A 37 -0.66 -2.49 -3.48
CA GLY A 37 0.73 -2.95 -3.57
C GLY A 37 1.08 -3.48 -4.96
N GLN A 38 0.20 -4.27 -5.57
CA GLN A 38 0.37 -4.80 -6.93
C GLN A 38 0.46 -3.67 -7.95
N ARG A 39 -0.44 -2.69 -7.89
CA ARG A 39 -0.40 -1.53 -8.78
C ARG A 39 0.86 -0.70 -8.61
N LEU A 40 1.36 -0.54 -7.39
CA LEU A 40 2.62 0.15 -7.14
C LEU A 40 3.79 -0.59 -7.80
N VAL A 41 3.82 -1.93 -7.69
CA VAL A 41 4.86 -2.75 -8.34
C VAL A 41 4.75 -2.67 -9.87
N GLU A 42 3.54 -2.80 -10.42
CA GLU A 42 3.30 -2.68 -11.86
C GLU A 42 3.69 -1.29 -12.40
N ALA A 43 3.48 -0.25 -11.58
CA ALA A 43 3.88 1.12 -11.88
C ALA A 43 5.39 1.41 -11.67
N GLY A 44 6.19 0.41 -11.28
CA GLY A 44 7.63 0.57 -11.05
C GLY A 44 7.99 1.37 -9.78
N PHE A 45 7.07 1.45 -8.81
CA PHE A 45 7.35 2.06 -7.52
C PHE A 45 8.50 1.35 -6.80
N SER A 46 9.46 2.14 -6.32
CA SER A 46 10.64 1.65 -5.58
C SER A 46 10.82 2.33 -4.23
N GLY A 47 9.83 3.11 -3.79
CA GLY A 47 9.80 3.73 -2.48
C GLY A 47 9.27 2.79 -1.39
N ARG A 48 8.98 3.35 -0.23
CA ARG A 48 8.37 2.61 0.88
C ARG A 48 6.85 2.69 0.84
N TYR A 49 6.22 1.55 1.05
CA TYR A 49 4.77 1.45 1.14
C TYR A 49 4.34 1.20 2.59
N TYR A 50 3.59 2.13 3.18
CA TYR A 50 3.06 2.00 4.53
C TYR A 50 1.57 1.63 4.49
N VAL A 51 1.21 0.56 5.17
CA VAL A 51 -0.19 0.16 5.34
C VAL A 51 -0.63 0.45 6.75
N LEU A 52 -1.61 1.33 6.87
CA LEU A 52 -2.27 1.69 8.11
C LEU A 52 -3.38 0.68 8.38
N ILE A 53 -3.20 -0.12 9.43
CA ILE A 53 -4.14 -1.20 9.79
C ILE A 53 -4.82 -0.90 11.13
N PRO A 54 -6.04 -1.43 11.36
CA PRO A 54 -6.60 -1.47 12.70
C PRO A 54 -5.73 -2.34 13.62
N GLU A 55 -6.01 -2.31 14.92
CA GLU A 55 -5.32 -3.17 15.88
C GLU A 55 -5.66 -4.65 15.59
N LEU A 56 -4.66 -5.41 15.16
CA LEU A 56 -4.77 -6.84 14.87
C LEU A 56 -3.92 -7.65 15.84
N PRO A 57 -4.33 -8.89 16.19
CA PRO A 57 -3.57 -9.76 17.08
C PRO A 57 -2.16 -10.07 16.56
N ASP A 58 -2.03 -10.19 15.23
CA ASP A 58 -0.76 -10.37 14.55
C ASP A 58 -0.74 -9.55 13.25
N PRO A 59 -0.10 -8.36 13.24
CA PRO A 59 0.00 -7.53 12.06
C PRO A 59 1.02 -8.03 11.03
N GLN A 60 1.91 -8.96 11.41
CA GLN A 60 2.93 -9.48 10.49
C GLN A 60 2.31 -10.33 9.38
N ILE A 61 1.14 -10.93 9.61
CA ILE A 61 0.43 -11.71 8.59
C ILE A 61 0.17 -10.91 7.30
N ILE A 62 -0.11 -9.61 7.41
CA ILE A 62 -0.34 -8.72 6.27
C ILE A 62 0.97 -8.42 5.56
N VAL A 63 2.04 -8.18 6.31
CA VAL A 63 3.38 -7.98 5.75
C VAL A 63 3.79 -9.20 4.94
N ASP A 64 3.60 -10.40 5.50
CA ASP A 64 3.96 -11.66 4.85
C ASP A 64 3.15 -11.89 3.57
N GLU A 65 1.83 -11.66 3.59
CA GLU A 65 0.95 -11.83 2.43
C GLU A 65 1.31 -10.88 1.27
N ILE A 66 1.57 -9.61 1.59
CA ILE A 66 1.93 -8.62 0.58
C ILE A 66 3.35 -8.86 0.08
N THR A 67 4.30 -9.21 0.94
CA THR A 67 5.67 -9.51 0.53
C THR A 67 5.74 -10.75 -0.36
N GLN A 68 4.91 -11.77 -0.09
CA GLN A 68 4.80 -12.96 -0.95
C GLN A 68 4.26 -12.60 -2.34
N SER A 69 3.28 -11.70 -2.41
CA SER A 69 2.64 -11.30 -3.68
C SER A 69 3.45 -10.24 -4.44
N CYS A 70 4.18 -9.39 -3.72
CA CYS A 70 4.87 -8.20 -4.21
C CYS A 70 6.28 -8.12 -3.61
N PRO A 71 7.22 -9.01 -3.98
CA PRO A 71 8.54 -9.09 -3.33
C PRO A 71 9.44 -7.88 -3.60
N SER A 72 9.10 -7.04 -4.57
CA SER A 72 9.87 -5.85 -4.95
C SER A 72 9.50 -4.59 -4.16
N ILE A 73 8.45 -4.62 -3.34
CA ILE A 73 8.00 -3.46 -2.56
C ILE A 73 8.54 -3.52 -1.13
N ASP A 74 9.08 -2.40 -0.63
CA ASP A 74 9.48 -2.26 0.78
C ASP A 74 8.23 -1.87 1.59
N ILE A 75 7.54 -2.86 2.13
CA ILE A 75 6.29 -2.67 2.89
C ILE A 75 6.54 -2.58 4.40
N GLN A 76 5.87 -1.62 5.03
CA GLN A 76 5.76 -1.53 6.48
C GLN A 76 4.31 -1.37 6.92
N VAL A 77 3.96 -2.05 8.00
CA VAL A 77 2.61 -1.96 8.57
C VAL A 77 2.65 -1.08 9.82
N VAL A 78 1.69 -0.15 9.90
CA VAL A 78 1.53 0.78 11.02
C VAL A 78 0.16 0.55 11.63
N THR A 79 0.14 0.09 12.88
CA THR A 79 -1.11 -0.04 13.63
C THR A 79 -1.60 1.33 14.06
N ASN A 80 -2.87 1.63 13.79
CA ASN A 80 -3.52 2.85 14.25
C ASN A 80 -4.82 2.49 14.99
N PRO A 81 -4.88 2.67 16.32
CA PRO A 81 -6.06 2.32 17.12
C PRO A 81 -7.28 3.22 16.86
N LEU A 82 -7.11 4.30 16.10
CA LEU A 82 -8.19 5.23 15.72
C LEU A 82 -8.80 4.89 14.35
N LEU A 83 -8.34 3.84 13.67
CA LEU A 83 -9.01 3.29 12.50
C LEU A 83 -10.14 2.37 13.00
N ILE A 84 -11.34 2.94 13.02
CA ILE A 84 -12.60 2.30 13.44
C ILE A 84 -13.50 2.10 12.22
#